data_AF-A0A0C4XXM1-F1
#
_entry.id   AF-A0A0C4XXM1-F1
#
_cell.length_a   1.000
_cell.length_b   1.000
_cell.length_c   1.000
_cell.angle_alpha   90.00
_cell.angle_beta   90.00
_cell.angle_gamma   90.00
#
_symmetry.space_group_name_H-M   'P 1'
#
loop_
_entity.id
_entity.type
_entity.pdbx_description
1 polymer ?
#
loop_
_entity_poly.entity_id
_entity_poly.type
_entity_poly.pdbx_seq_one_letter_code
_entity_poly.pdbx_strand_id
1 'polypeptide(L)'
;MTNEIYDATKLLTAFKFPNKASGEHTFIMGCTNKNKGKSLFQEELKDHPNIIFIEATEDDIAKQKESQRLKNLKDEQRLLSIKECYWSHSKDESFFLDTLKYSLINHFEFFENVDPTIDQLKTLFMYFDDYLIGQIISWGYSDTEVSTYIDEYIDENRDELETMLFK
;
A
#
# COMPACT_ATOMS: atom_id res chain seq x y z
N MET A 1 11.98 25.39 12.80
CA MET A 1 11.49 25.04 11.44
C MET A 1 11.02 26.32 10.79
N THR A 2 11.78 26.82 9.82
CA THR A 2 11.46 28.04 9.06
C THR A 2 10.35 27.72 8.06
N ASN A 3 9.22 28.42 8.16
CA ASN A 3 8.19 28.43 7.13
C ASN A 3 8.77 29.13 5.89
N GLU A 4 9.40 28.36 5.01
CA GLU A 4 9.69 28.82 3.65
C GLU A 4 8.35 28.98 2.92
N ILE A 5 7.88 30.22 2.92
CA ILE A 5 6.84 30.69 2.02
C ILE A 5 7.48 30.67 0.64
N TYR A 6 7.12 29.66 -0.16
CA TYR A 6 7.55 29.58 -1.55
C TYR A 6 6.91 30.75 -2.27
N ASP A 7 7.75 31.66 -2.76
CA ASP A 7 7.33 32.78 -3.60
C ASP A 7 6.88 32.21 -4.95
N ALA A 8 5.57 32.05 -5.10
CA ALA A 8 4.93 31.38 -6.23
C ALA A 8 5.30 32.04 -7.57
N THR A 9 5.54 33.36 -7.56
CA THR A 9 5.98 34.13 -8.75
C THR A 9 7.31 33.66 -9.37
N LYS A 10 8.16 32.95 -8.61
CA LYS A 10 9.41 32.35 -9.11
C LYS A 10 9.21 31.00 -9.81
N LEU A 11 8.12 30.28 -9.57
CA LEU A 11 7.89 28.96 -10.16
C LEU A 11 7.47 29.07 -11.64
N LEU A 12 6.70 30.10 -11.99
CA LEU A 12 6.19 30.28 -13.36
C LEU A 12 7.04 31.19 -14.25
N THR A 13 7.96 31.99 -13.69
CA THR A 13 8.88 32.80 -14.52
C THR A 13 9.79 31.93 -15.40
N ALA A 14 9.98 30.66 -15.06
CA ALA A 14 10.64 29.66 -15.90
C ALA A 14 9.73 29.11 -17.03
N PHE A 15 8.42 29.11 -16.84
CA PHE A 15 7.44 28.65 -17.83
C PHE A 15 6.96 29.83 -18.67
N LYS A 16 7.76 30.21 -19.68
CA LYS A 16 7.29 31.10 -20.74
C LYS A 16 6.26 30.37 -21.59
N PHE A 17 4.99 30.46 -21.23
CA PHE A 17 3.92 29.98 -22.10
C PHE A 17 3.94 30.78 -23.42
N PRO A 18 3.99 30.11 -24.58
CA PRO A 18 4.02 30.81 -25.85
C PRO A 18 2.73 31.60 -26.05
N ASN A 19 2.86 32.89 -26.38
CA ASN A 19 1.76 33.80 -26.71
C ASN A 19 1.03 33.46 -28.03
N LYS A 20 1.43 32.39 -28.71
CA LYS A 20 0.79 31.89 -29.94
C LYS A 20 0.28 30.49 -29.67
N ALA A 21 -0.88 30.19 -30.23
CA ALA A 21 -1.44 28.85 -30.31
C ALA A 21 -0.51 27.94 -31.14
N SER A 22 0.57 27.44 -30.53
CA SER A 22 1.24 26.23 -31.00
C SER A 22 0.36 25.06 -30.58
N GLY A 23 0.14 24.08 -31.45
CA GLY A 23 -0.53 22.82 -31.12
C GLY A 23 0.32 21.93 -30.21
N GLU A 24 1.09 22.52 -29.31
CA GLU A 24 2.03 21.85 -28.41
C GLU A 24 1.32 21.51 -27.11
N HIS A 25 1.26 20.21 -26.79
CA HIS A 25 0.71 19.74 -25.54
C HIS A 25 1.80 19.75 -24.46
N THR A 26 1.49 20.33 -23.30
CA THR A 26 2.38 20.28 -22.12
C THR A 26 1.86 19.24 -21.14
N PHE A 27 2.72 18.30 -20.76
CA PHE A 27 2.41 17.28 -19.75
C PHE A 27 3.12 17.61 -18.45
N ILE A 28 2.36 17.73 -17.35
CA ILE A 28 2.90 18.07 -16.03
C ILE A 28 2.83 16.84 -15.12
N MET A 29 4.00 16.25 -14.87
CA MET A 29 4.15 15.14 -13.92
C MET A 29 4.56 15.66 -12.54
N GLY A 30 4.15 14.93 -11.51
CA GLY A 30 4.53 15.21 -10.12
C GLY A 30 3.91 14.22 -9.16
N CYS A 31 4.59 13.94 -8.07
CA CYS A 31 4.12 13.02 -7.03
C CYS A 31 3.06 13.68 -6.15
N THR A 32 2.12 12.88 -5.64
CA THR A 32 1.10 13.35 -4.70
C THR A 32 1.72 13.45 -3.31
N ASN A 33 2.30 14.60 -2.96
CA ASN A 33 2.72 14.90 -1.59
C ASN A 33 1.89 16.05 -1.03
N LYS A 34 1.67 16.03 0.29
CA LYS A 34 0.80 16.97 1.05
C LYS A 34 1.15 18.45 0.87
N ASN A 35 2.25 18.79 0.18
CA ASN A 35 2.64 20.16 -0.08
C ASN A 35 3.34 20.32 -1.43
N LYS A 36 2.69 21.09 -2.31
CA LYS A 36 3.28 22.04 -3.27
C LYS A 36 3.74 21.48 -4.61
N GLY A 37 3.01 21.89 -5.66
CA GLY A 37 3.41 21.75 -7.06
C GLY A 37 2.21 21.97 -7.97
N LYS A 38 1.42 20.93 -8.20
CA LYS A 38 0.36 20.93 -9.21
C LYS A 38 -0.82 21.85 -8.89
N SER A 39 -1.34 21.80 -7.66
CA SER A 39 -2.49 22.63 -7.26
C SER A 39 -2.13 24.12 -7.25
N LEU A 40 -0.89 24.44 -6.87
CA LEU A 40 -0.37 25.81 -6.88
C LEU A 40 -0.26 26.33 -8.33
N PHE A 41 0.25 25.48 -9.24
CA PHE A 41 0.32 25.77 -10.66
C PHE A 41 -1.07 25.98 -11.28
N GLN A 42 -2.07 25.21 -10.84
CA GLN A 42 -3.46 25.43 -11.23
C GLN A 42 -3.98 26.77 -10.70
N GLU A 43 -3.78 27.08 -9.41
CA GLU A 43 -4.20 28.35 -8.80
C GLU A 43 -3.62 29.58 -9.51
N GLU A 44 -2.34 29.57 -9.86
CA GLU A 44 -1.71 30.71 -10.55
C GLU A 44 -2.19 30.90 -11.98
N LEU A 45 -2.61 29.82 -12.65
CA LEU A 45 -3.10 29.86 -14.02
C LEU A 45 -4.62 30.09 -14.11
N LYS A 46 -5.37 29.98 -13.00
CA LYS A 46 -6.83 30.17 -12.95
C LYS A 46 -7.31 31.49 -13.55
N ASP A 47 -6.53 32.56 -13.36
CA ASP A 47 -6.88 33.90 -13.82
C ASP A 47 -6.32 34.21 -15.23
N HIS A 48 -5.65 33.26 -15.88
CA HIS A 48 -5.06 33.51 -17.20
C HIS A 48 -6.15 33.55 -18.28
N PRO A 49 -6.26 34.63 -19.08
CA PRO A 49 -7.40 34.90 -19.96
C PRO A 49 -7.61 33.89 -21.10
N ASN A 50 -6.61 33.05 -21.37
CA ASN A 50 -6.62 32.05 -22.43
C ASN A 50 -6.59 30.60 -21.92
N ILE A 51 -6.76 30.37 -20.61
CA ILE A 51 -6.73 29.03 -20.00
C ILE A 51 -8.13 28.70 -19.48
N ILE A 52 -8.66 27.54 -19.86
CA ILE A 52 -9.92 27.01 -19.34
C ILE A 52 -9.59 25.81 -18.47
N PHE A 53 -10.00 25.86 -17.21
CA PHE A 53 -9.90 24.72 -16.30
C PHE A 53 -11.11 23.83 -16.49
N ILE A 54 -10.84 22.55 -16.72
CA ILE A 54 -11.85 21.51 -16.66
C ILE A 54 -11.81 20.96 -15.24
N GLU A 55 -12.73 21.42 -14.39
CA GLU A 55 -12.91 20.86 -13.07
C GLU A 55 -13.61 19.50 -13.17
N ALA A 56 -13.16 18.53 -12.37
CA ALA A 56 -13.84 17.24 -12.29
C ALA A 56 -15.23 17.45 -11.70
N THR A 57 -16.26 16.95 -12.38
CA THR A 57 -17.62 16.98 -11.83
C THR A 57 -17.73 16.02 -10.64
N GLU A 58 -18.72 16.21 -9.77
CA GLU A 58 -18.98 15.27 -8.67
C GLU A 58 -19.18 13.84 -9.18
N ASP A 59 -19.80 13.69 -10.36
CA ASP A 59 -20.00 12.41 -11.05
C ASP A 59 -18.66 11.79 -11.49
N ASP A 60 -17.71 12.59 -11.98
CA ASP A 60 -16.38 12.08 -12.39
C ASP A 60 -15.56 11.63 -11.18
N ILE A 61 -15.64 12.38 -10.07
CA ILE A 61 -15.01 12.01 -8.80
C ILE A 61 -15.63 10.71 -8.27
N ALA A 62 -16.96 10.58 -8.32
CA ALA A 62 -17.67 9.37 -7.90
C ALA A 62 -17.28 8.16 -8.76
N LYS A 63 -17.23 8.31 -10.09
CA LYS A 63 -16.76 7.27 -11.01
C LYS A 63 -15.31 6.86 -10.73
N GLN A 64 -14.43 7.81 -10.46
CA GLN A 64 -13.03 7.52 -10.13
C GLN A 64 -12.91 6.76 -8.81
N LYS A 65 -13.63 7.19 -7.77
CA LYS A 65 -13.68 6.49 -6.47
C LYS A 65 -14.21 5.08 -6.64
N GLU A 66 -15.29 4.90 -7.40
CA GLU A 66 -15.87 3.57 -7.64
C GLU A 66 -14.93 2.68 -8.46
N SER A 67 -14.29 3.21 -9.49
CA SER A 67 -13.28 2.48 -10.26
C SER A 67 -12.10 2.05 -9.39
N GLN A 68 -11.63 2.92 -8.51
CA GLN A 68 -10.56 2.59 -7.56
C GLN A 68 -11.02 1.52 -6.56
N ARG A 69 -12.25 1.61 -6.03
CA ARG A 69 -12.83 0.62 -5.14
C ARG A 69 -12.91 -0.76 -5.81
N LEU A 70 -13.41 -0.81 -7.05
CA LEU A 70 -13.49 -2.05 -7.82
C LEU A 70 -12.10 -2.64 -8.11
N LYS A 71 -11.10 -1.80 -8.33
CA LYS A 71 -9.71 -2.24 -8.50
C LYS A 71 -9.17 -2.87 -7.21
N ASN A 72 -9.32 -2.17 -6.08
CA ASN A 72 -8.88 -2.67 -4.78
C ASN A 72 -9.53 -4.03 -4.44
N LEU A 73 -10.84 -4.17 -4.67
CA LEU A 73 -11.54 -5.45 -4.45
C LEU A 73 -10.98 -6.59 -5.31
N LYS A 74 -10.62 -6.32 -6.57
CA LYS A 74 -9.98 -7.32 -7.44
C LYS A 74 -8.59 -7.70 -6.96
N ASP A 75 -7.83 -6.72 -6.49
CA ASP A 75 -6.48 -6.93 -5.98
C ASP A 75 -6.51 -7.75 -4.67
N GLU A 76 -7.46 -7.47 -3.77
CA GLU A 76 -7.72 -8.26 -2.56
C GLU A 76 -8.10 -9.72 -2.88
N GLN A 77 -9.02 -9.92 -3.84
CA GLN A 77 -9.41 -11.27 -4.30
C GLN A 77 -8.23 -12.04 -4.89
N ARG A 78 -7.39 -11.35 -5.66
CA ARG A 78 -6.18 -11.94 -6.23
C ARG A 78 -5.20 -12.34 -5.13
N LEU A 79 -4.96 -11.47 -4.15
CA LEU A 79 -4.08 -11.76 -3.02
C LEU A 79 -4.58 -12.96 -2.23
N LEU A 80 -5.87 -12.99 -1.89
CA LEU A 80 -6.49 -14.13 -1.20
C LEU A 80 -6.30 -15.44 -1.98
N SER A 81 -6.49 -15.40 -3.30
CA SER A 81 -6.31 -16.58 -4.16
C SER A 81 -4.85 -17.07 -4.16
N ILE A 82 -3.88 -16.15 -4.16
CA ILE A 82 -2.45 -16.48 -4.07
C ILE A 82 -2.15 -17.13 -2.71
N LYS A 83 -2.64 -16.55 -1.61
CA LYS A 83 -2.46 -17.09 -0.27
C LYS A 83 -3.04 -18.49 -0.13
N GLU A 84 -4.28 -18.71 -0.55
CA GLU A 84 -4.92 -20.04 -0.53
C GLU A 84 -4.17 -21.05 -1.40
N CYS A 85 -3.72 -20.63 -2.59
CA CYS A 85 -2.92 -21.48 -3.45
C CYS A 85 -1.60 -21.87 -2.78
N TYR A 86 -0.85 -20.91 -2.25
CA TYR A 86 0.41 -21.16 -1.55
C TYR A 86 0.20 -22.11 -0.37
N TRP A 87 -0.74 -21.78 0.52
CA TRP A 87 -1.09 -22.60 1.68
C TRP A 87 -1.43 -24.03 1.30
N SER A 88 -2.23 -24.23 0.23
CA SER A 88 -2.62 -25.58 -0.20
C SER A 88 -1.46 -26.46 -0.65
N HIS A 89 -0.37 -25.85 -1.12
CA HIS A 89 0.85 -26.55 -1.55
C HIS A 89 1.87 -26.70 -0.41
N SER A 90 1.93 -25.75 0.53
CA SER A 90 2.96 -25.72 1.59
C SER A 90 2.48 -26.24 2.94
N LYS A 91 1.19 -26.47 3.16
CA LYS A 91 0.63 -26.88 4.47
C LYS A 91 1.19 -28.19 5.02
N ASP A 92 1.79 -29.04 4.19
CA ASP A 92 2.37 -30.32 4.61
C ASP A 92 3.91 -30.23 4.73
N GLU A 93 4.50 -29.08 4.42
CA GLU A 93 5.92 -28.81 4.58
C GLU A 93 6.24 -28.47 6.04
N SER A 94 6.93 -29.38 6.73
CA SER A 94 7.24 -29.23 8.16
C SER A 94 7.96 -27.93 8.46
N PHE A 95 8.93 -27.54 7.62
CA PHE A 95 9.73 -26.33 7.84
C PHE A 95 8.89 -25.03 7.80
N PHE A 96 7.96 -24.94 6.85
CA PHE A 96 7.07 -23.78 6.73
C PHE A 96 6.18 -23.64 7.96
N LEU A 97 5.54 -24.74 8.38
CA LEU A 97 4.69 -24.76 9.57
C LEU A 97 5.48 -24.49 10.85
N ASP A 98 6.66 -25.08 10.99
CA ASP A 98 7.52 -24.90 12.16
C ASP A 98 7.92 -23.43 12.31
N THR A 99 8.24 -22.75 11.21
CA THR A 99 8.61 -21.32 11.25
C THR A 99 7.45 -20.44 11.69
N LEU A 100 6.25 -20.62 11.10
CA LEU A 100 5.05 -19.91 11.54
C LEU A 100 4.72 -20.18 13.02
N LYS A 101 4.90 -21.42 13.43
CA LYS A 101 4.70 -21.85 14.82
C LYS A 101 5.66 -21.15 15.76
N TYR A 102 6.95 -21.10 15.42
CA TYR A 102 7.95 -20.38 16.21
C TYR A 102 7.63 -18.90 16.34
N SER A 103 7.27 -18.22 15.24
CA SER A 103 6.86 -16.82 15.30
C SER A 103 5.66 -16.63 16.22
N LEU A 104 4.59 -17.45 16.11
CA LEU A 104 3.45 -17.33 17.03
C LEU A 104 3.83 -17.53 18.51
N ILE A 105 4.61 -18.56 18.81
CA ILE A 105 5.02 -18.87 20.19
C ILE A 105 5.88 -17.76 20.78
N ASN A 106 6.71 -17.10 19.97
CA ASN A 106 7.57 -16.02 20.44
C ASN A 106 6.80 -14.73 20.76
N HIS A 107 5.70 -14.48 20.05
CA HIS A 107 4.95 -13.21 20.15
C HIS A 107 3.71 -13.27 21.05
N PHE A 108 3.14 -14.47 21.22
CA PHE A 108 1.95 -14.69 22.02
C PHE A 108 2.21 -15.70 23.15
N GLU A 109 1.56 -15.48 24.30
CA GLU A 109 1.65 -16.39 25.43
C GLU A 109 0.77 -17.63 25.18
N PHE A 110 1.35 -18.66 24.59
CA PHE A 110 0.74 -19.99 24.59
C PHE A 110 0.93 -20.63 25.97
N PHE A 111 -0.11 -21.30 26.49
CA PHE A 111 0.01 -22.09 27.71
C PHE A 111 1.09 -23.17 27.54
N GLU A 112 1.79 -23.51 28.62
CA GLU A 112 2.86 -24.53 28.59
C GLU A 112 2.40 -25.81 27.87
N ASN A 113 3.13 -26.19 26.82
CA ASN A 113 2.90 -27.36 25.97
C ASN A 113 1.65 -27.32 25.07
N VAL A 114 1.07 -26.14 24.85
CA VAL A 114 0.02 -25.96 23.85
C VAL A 114 0.64 -25.43 22.56
N ASP A 115 0.71 -26.30 21.56
CA ASP A 115 1.13 -25.90 20.22
C ASP A 115 0.01 -25.13 19.50
N PRO A 116 0.35 -24.08 18.73
CA PRO A 116 -0.59 -23.42 17.83
C PRO A 116 -1.27 -24.42 16.88
N THR A 117 -2.59 -24.28 16.69
CA THR A 117 -3.34 -25.14 15.78
C THR A 117 -3.04 -24.77 14.32
N ILE A 118 -3.28 -25.71 13.39
CA ILE A 118 -3.16 -25.44 11.95
C ILE A 118 -4.05 -24.28 11.52
N ASP A 119 -5.23 -24.13 12.12
CA ASP A 119 -6.14 -23.03 11.82
C ASP A 119 -5.60 -21.68 12.31
N GLN A 120 -4.90 -21.64 13.45
CA GLN A 120 -4.20 -20.44 13.93
C GLN A 120 -3.04 -20.07 13.00
N LEU A 121 -2.23 -21.05 12.57
CA LEU A 121 -1.14 -20.83 11.62
C LEU A 121 -1.68 -20.33 10.26
N LYS A 122 -2.79 -20.92 9.79
CA LYS A 122 -3.46 -20.45 8.58
C LYS A 122 -3.98 -19.03 8.75
N THR A 123 -4.58 -18.71 9.90
CA THR A 123 -5.12 -17.38 10.18
C THR A 123 -4.02 -16.32 10.16
N LEU A 124 -2.88 -16.59 10.81
CA LEU A 124 -1.71 -15.73 10.74
C LEU A 124 -1.25 -15.52 9.29
N PHE A 125 -1.04 -16.60 8.54
CA PHE A 125 -0.58 -16.52 7.16
C PHE A 125 -1.55 -15.75 6.25
N MET A 126 -2.85 -15.94 6.46
CA MET A 126 -3.89 -15.22 5.71
C MET A 126 -3.97 -13.74 6.05
N TYR A 127 -3.44 -13.33 7.21
CA TYR A 127 -3.45 -11.95 7.65
C TYR A 127 -2.33 -11.10 7.01
N PHE A 128 -1.20 -11.70 6.63
CA PHE A 128 -0.07 -10.98 6.01
C PHE A 128 -0.44 -10.14 4.79
N ASP A 129 0.16 -8.97 4.62
CA ASP A 129 -0.10 -8.11 3.47
C ASP A 129 0.52 -8.64 2.15
N ASP A 130 0.31 -7.90 1.06
CA ASP A 130 0.85 -8.27 -0.25
C ASP A 130 2.38 -8.21 -0.31
N TYR A 131 3.00 -7.29 0.44
CA TYR A 131 4.44 -7.16 0.54
C TYR A 131 5.06 -8.41 1.16
N LEU A 132 4.59 -8.81 2.33
CA LEU A 132 5.14 -9.94 3.07
C LEU A 132 4.92 -11.26 2.33
N ILE A 133 3.74 -11.46 1.73
CA ILE A 133 3.47 -12.59 0.84
C ILE A 133 4.43 -12.59 -0.36
N GLY A 134 4.72 -11.42 -0.93
CA GLY A 134 5.71 -11.27 -2.00
C GLY A 134 7.12 -11.70 -1.58
N GLN A 135 7.55 -11.31 -0.37
CA GLN A 135 8.86 -11.70 0.17
C GLN A 135 8.95 -13.21 0.42
N ILE A 136 7.92 -13.78 1.04
CA ILE A 136 7.77 -15.22 1.28
C ILE A 136 7.91 -16.02 -0.02
N ILE A 137 7.19 -15.62 -1.08
CA ILE A 137 7.21 -16.33 -2.36
C ILE A 137 8.57 -16.20 -3.04
N SER A 138 9.22 -15.04 -2.91
CA SER A 138 10.46 -14.73 -3.63
C SER A 138 11.69 -15.40 -3.01
N TRP A 139 11.75 -15.45 -1.68
CA TRP A 139 12.95 -15.87 -0.94
C TRP A 139 12.73 -17.10 -0.07
N GLY A 140 11.47 -17.44 0.20
CA GLY A 140 11.10 -18.52 1.11
C GLY A 140 11.15 -18.09 2.57
N TYR A 141 10.51 -18.91 3.43
CA TYR A 141 10.47 -18.69 4.88
C TYR A 141 11.80 -18.91 5.59
N SER A 142 12.73 -19.63 4.96
CA SER A 142 14.05 -19.92 5.54
C SER A 142 14.98 -18.72 5.52
N ASP A 143 14.62 -17.66 4.79
CA ASP A 143 15.41 -16.46 4.71
C ASP A 143 15.28 -15.64 6.00
N THR A 144 16.42 -15.20 6.53
CA THR A 144 16.47 -14.50 7.81
C THR A 144 15.85 -13.10 7.76
N GLU A 145 15.91 -12.42 6.61
CA GLU A 145 15.28 -11.11 6.43
C GLU A 145 13.77 -11.28 6.39
N VAL A 146 13.28 -12.29 5.67
CA VAL A 146 11.85 -12.62 5.63
C VAL A 146 11.33 -12.96 7.02
N SER A 147 12.05 -13.79 7.79
CA SER A 147 11.68 -14.08 9.19
C SER A 147 11.61 -12.82 10.04
N THR A 148 12.56 -11.90 9.86
CA THR A 148 12.58 -10.62 10.60
C THR A 148 11.35 -9.78 10.26
N TYR A 149 10.99 -9.68 8.97
CA TYR A 149 9.80 -8.94 8.54
C TYR A 149 8.50 -9.56 9.08
N ILE A 150 8.45 -10.88 9.20
CA ILE A 150 7.30 -11.56 9.81
C ILE A 150 7.17 -11.19 11.29
N ASP A 151 8.29 -11.24 12.02
CA ASP A 151 8.28 -10.94 13.45
C ASP A 151 7.91 -9.47 13.71
N GLU A 152 8.50 -8.53 12.96
CA GLU A 152 8.14 -7.11 13.01
C GLU A 152 6.65 -6.89 12.69
N TYR A 153 6.13 -7.56 11.66
CA TYR A 153 4.73 -7.46 11.27
C TYR A 153 3.77 -7.98 12.35
N ILE A 154 4.13 -9.07 13.03
CA ILE A 154 3.34 -9.62 14.14
C ILE A 154 3.33 -8.64 15.32
N ASP A 155 4.48 -8.06 15.67
CA ASP A 155 4.59 -7.08 16.75
C ASP A 155 3.74 -5.83 16.47
N GLU A 156 3.79 -5.31 15.23
CA GLU A 156 3.02 -4.13 14.84
C GLU A 156 1.51 -4.36 14.86
N ASN A 157 1.06 -5.59 14.61
CA ASN A 157 -0.36 -5.96 14.52
C ASN A 157 -0.83 -6.85 15.67
N ARG A 158 -0.08 -6.88 16.78
CA ARG A 158 -0.24 -7.86 17.87
C ARG A 158 -1.66 -7.90 18.43
N ASP A 159 -2.26 -6.76 18.75
CA ASP A 159 -3.58 -6.67 19.38
C ASP A 159 -4.70 -7.22 18.46
N GLU A 160 -4.62 -6.93 17.16
CA GLU A 160 -5.58 -7.41 16.17
C GLU A 160 -5.42 -8.92 15.95
N LEU A 161 -4.19 -9.39 15.83
CA LEU A 161 -3.87 -10.80 15.68
C LEU A 161 -4.30 -11.61 16.92
N GLU A 162 -4.07 -11.11 18.14
CA GLU A 162 -4.50 -11.77 19.37
C GLU A 162 -6.03 -12.00 19.36
N THR A 163 -6.77 -10.96 18.96
CA THR A 163 -8.23 -11.04 18.82
C THR A 163 -8.67 -12.02 17.73
N MET A 164 -7.88 -12.24 16.67
CA MET A 164 -8.24 -13.18 15.61
C MET A 164 -7.86 -14.63 15.95
N LEU A 165 -6.72 -14.83 16.61
CA LEU A 165 -6.12 -16.15 16.85
C LEU A 165 -6.72 -16.90 18.06
N PHE A 166 -7.26 -16.18 19.05
CA PHE A 166 -7.75 -16.75 20.30
C PHE A 166 -9.26 -16.55 20.53
N LYS A 167 -10.01 -16.34 19.46
CA LYS A 167 -11.48 -16.28 19.46
C LYS A 167 -12.15 -17.62 19.74
#